data_AF-A0A7S4T5M9-F1
#
_entry.id   AF-A0A7S4T5M9-F1
#
_cell.length_a   1.000
_cell.length_b   1.000
_cell.length_c   1.000
_cell.angle_alpha   90.00
_cell.angle_beta   90.00
_cell.angle_gamma   90.00
#
_symmetry.space_group_name_H-M   'P 1'
#
loop_
_entity.id
_entity.type
_entity.pdbx_description
1 polymer ?
#
loop_
_entity_poly.entity_id
_entity_poly.type
_entity_poly.pdbx_seq_one_letter_code
_entity_poly.pdbx_strand_id
1 'polypeptide(L)'
;RAAARGCMLLHSQADSGCYAVKAQGPLDGSGQENALCWSADAAGPSAPAAASGLEVAQWEVQPLSGFCQRGGGVHQLPLDRLDGDLESRSKECVAKCRAVGAPACGLVTKAHLRGCYAMMLFGPYTGNGDANSRCWDFKESGKVGYTHVMYDKGKAACPGGTEVESMAECRAALGSLGVTFQHTRVTFNAHTAMYFPTGCAVHDHGPGTMYWSFMKTGRANAHLSKVCRSFLTVDAEGQIVPGARNNAFSVQWHGGLPAAGSYATSVQTAQVFAAVPATKAEARARLFIGAHRPATGCTVCQGEVKAYLGQGTAVGPDTVFEVDGKYYKNAVKFVVLPDGKHTRNPPVFLRSTKDPGAERAMAEEIDATLQHLFHHSNTPVFICKQLIQRFGSSNPSGRYVEACADAFGTGAYNGAAYSGR
;
A
#
# COMPACT_ATOMS: atom_id res chain seq x y z
N ARG A 1 13.62 30.44 -0.58
CA ARG A 1 13.79 28.97 -0.66
C ARG A 1 12.43 28.34 -0.39
N ALA A 2 11.75 27.84 -1.42
CA ALA A 2 10.32 27.50 -1.37
C ALA A 2 10.14 25.98 -1.50
N ALA A 3 9.52 25.37 -0.49
CA ALA A 3 9.15 23.95 -0.50
C ALA A 3 8.03 23.68 -1.52
N ALA A 4 8.26 22.76 -2.46
CA ALA A 4 7.25 22.26 -3.39
C ALA A 4 6.40 21.18 -2.70
N ARG A 5 5.08 21.15 -3.00
CA ARG A 5 4.06 20.48 -2.18
C ARG A 5 3.04 19.63 -2.97
N GLY A 6 3.40 19.12 -4.15
CA GLY A 6 2.60 18.16 -4.93
C GLY A 6 2.96 18.16 -6.43
N CYS A 7 2.83 17.01 -7.11
CA CYS A 7 3.24 16.79 -8.51
C CYS A 7 2.07 16.25 -9.37
N MET A 8 2.00 16.66 -10.65
CA MET A 8 1.12 16.10 -11.68
C MET A 8 1.97 15.36 -12.72
N LEU A 9 1.50 14.19 -13.20
CA LEU A 9 2.20 13.35 -14.16
C LEU A 9 1.27 13.10 -15.37
N LEU A 10 1.68 13.57 -16.55
CA LEU A 10 1.08 13.21 -17.84
C LEU A 10 2.06 12.30 -18.58
N HIS A 11 1.57 11.19 -19.14
CA HIS A 11 2.38 10.30 -19.97
C HIS A 11 1.78 10.20 -21.38
N SER A 12 2.55 10.61 -22.38
CA SER A 12 2.36 10.24 -23.80
C SER A 12 3.70 9.78 -24.37
N GLN A 13 3.65 8.91 -25.39
CA GLN A 13 4.80 8.18 -25.93
C GLN A 13 5.87 9.04 -26.63
N ALA A 14 5.68 10.35 -26.79
CA ALA A 14 6.60 11.19 -27.57
C ALA A 14 7.16 12.44 -26.86
N ASP A 15 6.55 12.92 -25.77
CA ASP A 15 7.08 14.06 -25.01
C ASP A 15 6.70 13.94 -23.53
N SER A 16 7.70 13.90 -22.65
CA SER A 16 7.54 13.71 -21.22
C SER A 16 8.29 14.81 -20.46
N GLY A 17 7.55 15.80 -19.92
CA GLY A 17 8.12 16.85 -19.07
C GLY A 17 7.20 17.15 -17.88
N CYS A 18 7.79 17.34 -16.69
CA CYS A 18 7.11 17.86 -15.50
C CYS A 18 7.35 19.37 -15.38
N TYR A 19 6.29 20.15 -15.14
CA TYR A 19 6.37 21.56 -14.78
C TYR A 19 6.02 21.73 -13.30
N ALA A 20 6.83 22.49 -12.55
CA ALA A 20 6.63 22.75 -11.13
C ALA A 20 5.70 23.96 -10.91
N VAL A 21 4.67 23.80 -10.07
CA VAL A 21 3.85 24.93 -9.58
C VAL A 21 3.70 24.82 -8.05
N LYS A 22 3.69 25.98 -7.39
CA LYS A 22 3.74 26.15 -5.93
C LYS A 22 2.31 26.24 -5.36
N ALA A 23 1.88 25.28 -4.52
CA ALA A 23 0.53 25.25 -3.91
C ALA A 23 0.55 24.88 -2.40
N GLN A 24 -0.48 25.30 -1.65
CA GLN A 24 -0.76 25.11 -0.20
C GLN A 24 -2.28 24.93 0.10
N GLY A 25 -2.87 23.73 -0.04
CA GLY A 25 -4.29 23.52 0.35
C GLY A 25 -4.77 22.07 0.11
N PRO A 26 -5.92 21.63 0.71
CA PRO A 26 -6.36 20.23 0.74
C PRO A 26 -7.20 19.81 -0.49
N LEU A 27 -6.85 18.68 -1.12
CA LEU A 27 -7.57 18.11 -2.28
C LEU A 27 -8.45 16.88 -1.96
N ASP A 28 -9.48 16.65 -2.79
CA ASP A 28 -10.45 15.54 -2.75
C ASP A 28 -9.95 14.29 -3.54
N GLY A 29 -10.43 13.08 -3.23
CA GLY A 29 -9.96 11.82 -3.86
C GLY A 29 -11.05 10.81 -4.25
N SER A 30 -10.77 10.01 -5.29
CA SER A 30 -11.67 9.12 -6.06
C SER A 30 -12.20 7.84 -5.38
N GLY A 31 -12.00 7.67 -4.07
CA GLY A 31 -12.56 6.52 -3.32
C GLY A 31 -11.94 5.15 -3.62
N GLN A 32 -10.91 5.06 -4.47
CA GLN A 32 -10.04 3.88 -4.51
C GLN A 32 -9.06 3.91 -3.32
N GLU A 33 -8.69 2.75 -2.78
CA GLU A 33 -7.90 2.59 -1.54
C GLU A 33 -6.52 3.29 -1.53
N ASN A 34 -6.14 3.99 -2.59
CA ASN A 34 -4.78 4.42 -2.89
C ASN A 34 -4.58 5.87 -3.38
N ALA A 35 -5.63 6.70 -3.49
CA ALA A 35 -5.52 8.10 -3.90
C ALA A 35 -5.98 9.05 -2.78
N LEU A 36 -5.10 9.96 -2.35
CA LEU A 36 -5.30 10.96 -1.26
C LEU A 36 -4.83 12.33 -1.73
N CYS A 37 -4.97 13.38 -0.92
CA CYS A 37 -4.36 14.67 -1.20
C CYS A 37 -4.03 15.40 0.13
N TRP A 38 -3.29 16.51 0.12
CA TRP A 38 -2.60 17.06 1.31
C TRP A 38 -2.76 18.57 1.56
N SER A 39 -2.70 19.00 2.83
CA SER A 39 -2.27 20.33 3.31
C SER A 39 -1.45 20.16 4.60
N ALA A 40 -0.49 21.04 4.85
CA ALA A 40 0.66 20.82 5.74
C ALA A 40 0.55 21.26 7.19
N ASP A 41 -0.57 21.85 7.59
CA ASP A 41 -0.60 22.66 8.81
C ASP A 41 -1.46 22.05 9.92
N ALA A 42 -1.92 20.81 9.78
CA ALA A 42 -2.55 20.08 10.87
C ALA A 42 -1.50 19.23 11.59
N ALA A 43 -1.29 19.50 12.88
CA ALA A 43 -0.65 18.57 13.79
C ALA A 43 -1.41 17.23 13.72
N GLY A 44 -0.90 16.30 12.91
CA GLY A 44 -1.51 14.99 12.73
C GLY A 44 -1.42 14.19 14.02
N PRO A 45 -2.36 13.25 14.26
CA PRO A 45 -2.23 12.32 15.37
C PRO A 45 -0.86 11.63 15.26
N SER A 46 -0.13 11.58 16.38
CA SER A 46 1.09 10.79 16.49
C SER A 46 0.80 9.37 16.01
N ALA A 47 1.67 8.81 15.15
CA ALA A 47 1.61 7.39 14.87
C ALA A 47 1.57 6.63 16.20
N PRO A 48 0.75 5.58 16.32
CA PRO A 48 0.85 4.71 17.48
C PRO A 48 2.32 4.27 17.62
N ALA A 49 2.79 4.15 18.86
CA ALA A 49 4.11 3.59 19.16
C ALA A 49 4.30 2.38 18.24
N ALA A 50 5.44 2.34 17.53
CA ALA A 50 5.76 1.26 16.60
C ALA A 50 5.34 -0.03 17.28
N ALA A 51 4.27 -0.65 16.79
CA ALA A 51 3.97 -2.00 17.19
C ALA A 51 5.17 -2.78 16.68
N SER A 52 6.13 -3.03 17.55
CA SER A 52 7.04 -4.16 17.47
C SER A 52 6.13 -5.38 17.47
N GLY A 53 5.60 -5.65 16.30
CA GLY A 53 4.32 -6.31 16.16
C GLY A 53 4.13 -6.69 14.71
N LEU A 54 5.14 -7.38 14.17
CA LEU A 54 4.89 -8.56 13.36
C LEU A 54 3.93 -9.47 14.15
N GLU A 55 2.65 -9.13 14.20
CA GLU A 55 1.62 -10.10 14.52
C GLU A 55 1.49 -10.97 13.27
N VAL A 56 2.36 -11.98 13.22
CA VAL A 56 1.96 -13.25 12.64
C VAL A 56 0.69 -13.58 13.38
N ALA A 57 -0.46 -13.43 12.73
CA ALA A 57 -1.72 -13.84 13.31
C ALA A 57 -1.53 -15.28 13.79
N GLN A 58 -1.37 -15.48 15.10
CA GLN A 58 -1.20 -16.77 15.73
C GLN A 58 -2.58 -17.42 15.75
N TRP A 59 -3.08 -17.76 14.56
CA TRP A 59 -4.07 -18.80 14.48
C TRP A 59 -3.32 -20.09 14.86
N GLU A 60 -3.61 -20.62 16.04
CA GLU A 60 -3.39 -22.03 16.34
C GLU A 60 -4.18 -22.82 15.29
N VAL A 61 -3.50 -23.19 14.20
CA VAL A 61 -4.08 -24.01 13.15
C VAL A 61 -4.31 -25.39 13.76
N GLN A 62 -5.57 -25.76 13.94
CA GLN A 62 -5.94 -27.08 14.43
C GLN A 62 -5.45 -28.15 13.44
N PRO A 63 -4.81 -29.23 13.92
CA PRO A 63 -4.34 -30.29 13.05
C PRO A 63 -5.52 -31.01 12.39
N LEU A 64 -5.44 -31.19 11.08
CA LEU A 64 -6.27 -32.13 10.33
C LEU A 64 -5.77 -33.55 10.59
N SER A 65 -6.69 -34.51 10.69
CA SER A 65 -6.37 -35.91 10.95
C SER A 65 -5.69 -36.54 9.73
N GLY A 66 -4.49 -37.09 9.90
CA GLY A 66 -3.78 -37.78 8.82
C GLY A 66 -2.85 -36.92 8.00
N PHE A 67 -2.36 -37.52 6.92
CA PHE A 67 -1.41 -36.92 6.01
C PHE A 67 -2.08 -35.92 5.07
N CYS A 68 -1.35 -34.86 4.71
CA CYS A 68 -1.86 -33.82 3.82
C CYS A 68 -2.09 -34.37 2.41
N GLN A 69 -3.34 -34.28 1.95
CA GLN A 69 -3.78 -34.63 0.61
C GLN A 69 -4.42 -33.44 -0.10
N ARG A 70 -4.33 -33.46 -1.44
CA ARG A 70 -4.97 -32.52 -2.35
C ARG A 70 -5.35 -33.23 -3.66
N GLY A 71 -6.46 -32.85 -4.27
CA GLY A 71 -6.79 -33.24 -5.64
C GLY A 71 -5.73 -32.72 -6.63
N GLY A 72 -5.10 -33.62 -7.39
CA GLY A 72 -4.03 -33.29 -8.35
C GLY A 72 -2.59 -33.58 -7.87
N GLY A 73 -2.42 -34.28 -6.74
CA GLY A 73 -1.11 -34.69 -6.22
C GLY A 73 -0.51 -33.71 -5.21
N VAL A 74 0.60 -34.11 -4.59
CA VAL A 74 1.25 -33.33 -3.52
C VAL A 74 2.76 -33.22 -3.82
N HIS A 75 3.26 -31.99 -4.00
CA HIS A 75 4.71 -31.77 -3.93
C HIS A 75 5.12 -31.52 -2.49
N GLN A 76 6.06 -32.34 -2.02
CA GLN A 76 6.50 -32.34 -0.63
C GLN A 76 7.99 -32.09 -0.57
N LEU A 77 8.38 -31.20 0.33
CA LEU A 77 9.77 -30.95 0.68
C LEU A 77 10.05 -31.59 2.04
N PRO A 78 10.90 -32.62 2.12
CA PRO A 78 11.35 -33.13 3.42
C PRO A 78 12.19 -32.06 4.12
N LEU A 79 11.75 -31.66 5.31
CA LEU A 79 12.44 -30.71 6.19
C LEU A 79 13.40 -31.41 7.16
N ASP A 80 13.05 -32.62 7.57
CA ASP A 80 13.90 -33.52 8.36
C ASP A 80 13.46 -34.98 8.21
N ARG A 81 14.19 -35.89 8.87
CA ARG A 81 13.87 -37.32 8.99
C ARG A 81 13.93 -37.81 10.44
N LEU A 82 13.63 -36.92 11.37
CA LEU A 82 13.78 -37.20 12.81
C LEU A 82 12.62 -38.08 13.31
N ASP A 83 12.94 -38.96 14.25
CA ASP A 83 11.97 -39.78 14.98
C ASP A 83 11.26 -38.97 16.08
N GLY A 84 10.13 -39.47 16.56
CA GLY A 84 9.36 -38.94 17.68
C GLY A 84 7.87 -39.19 17.52
N ASP A 85 7.12 -39.13 18.61
CA ASP A 85 5.66 -39.22 18.57
C ASP A 85 5.03 -37.95 17.97
N LEU A 86 3.76 -38.06 17.55
CA LEU A 86 3.07 -36.95 16.92
C LEU A 86 2.98 -35.73 17.84
N GLU A 87 2.78 -35.90 19.14
CA GLU A 87 2.52 -34.79 20.06
C GLU A 87 3.80 -34.00 20.34
N SER A 88 4.90 -34.68 20.66
CA SER A 88 6.19 -34.06 20.93
C SER A 88 6.77 -33.33 19.70
N ARG A 89 6.57 -33.89 18.50
CA ARG A 89 7.12 -33.36 17.26
C ARG A 89 6.27 -32.30 16.58
N SER A 90 4.96 -32.24 16.86
CA SER A 90 4.00 -31.37 16.14
C SER A 90 4.43 -29.90 16.11
N LYS A 91 4.80 -29.34 17.27
CA LYS A 91 5.16 -27.92 17.39
C LYS A 91 6.42 -27.58 16.61
N GLU A 92 7.45 -28.41 16.71
CA GLU A 92 8.70 -28.26 15.96
C GLU A 92 8.45 -28.34 14.45
N CYS A 93 7.64 -29.31 14.03
CA CYS A 93 7.31 -29.53 12.63
C CYS A 93 6.60 -28.32 12.01
N VAL A 94 5.57 -27.83 12.69
CA VAL A 94 4.83 -26.63 12.29
C VAL A 94 5.74 -25.42 12.23
N ALA A 95 6.65 -25.25 13.20
CA ALA A 95 7.62 -24.16 13.19
C ALA A 95 8.54 -24.22 11.96
N LYS A 96 9.06 -25.41 11.62
CA LYS A 96 9.90 -25.62 10.42
C LYS A 96 9.13 -25.34 9.13
N CYS A 97 7.91 -25.83 9.02
CA CYS A 97 7.06 -25.60 7.85
C CYS A 97 6.71 -24.11 7.69
N ARG A 98 6.41 -23.41 8.79
CA ARG A 98 6.19 -21.96 8.79
C ARG A 98 7.47 -21.19 8.42
N ALA A 99 8.62 -21.63 8.89
CA ALA A 99 9.92 -21.01 8.56
C ALA A 99 10.23 -21.08 7.05
N VAL A 100 9.78 -22.13 6.36
CA VAL A 100 9.90 -22.22 4.89
C VAL A 100 8.73 -21.62 4.13
N GLY A 101 7.73 -21.05 4.84
CA GLY A 101 6.55 -20.43 4.26
C GLY A 101 5.65 -21.40 3.48
N ALA A 102 5.63 -22.67 3.87
CA ALA A 102 4.77 -23.67 3.25
C ALA A 102 3.29 -23.35 3.52
N PRO A 103 2.37 -23.56 2.56
CA PRO A 103 0.93 -23.46 2.79
C PRO A 103 0.37 -24.58 3.67
N ALA A 104 1.04 -25.72 3.76
CA ALA A 104 0.65 -26.77 4.69
C ALA A 104 1.87 -27.55 5.19
N CYS A 105 1.68 -28.27 6.30
CA CYS A 105 2.71 -29.08 6.94
C CYS A 105 2.21 -30.51 7.13
N GLY A 106 3.05 -31.49 6.84
CA GLY A 106 2.82 -32.89 7.17
C GLY A 106 3.87 -33.39 8.16
N LEU A 107 3.44 -34.04 9.22
CA LEU A 107 4.29 -34.84 10.09
C LEU A 107 3.92 -36.31 9.90
N VAL A 108 4.91 -37.17 9.72
CA VAL A 108 4.72 -38.61 9.60
C VAL A 108 5.64 -39.33 10.57
N THR A 109 5.13 -40.36 11.24
CA THR A 109 5.88 -41.17 12.22
C THR A 109 6.13 -42.61 11.74
N LYS A 110 5.63 -42.99 10.55
CA LYS A 110 5.88 -44.29 9.93
C LYS A 110 7.35 -44.43 9.51
N ALA A 111 7.96 -45.58 9.82
CA ALA A 111 9.40 -45.84 9.69
C ALA A 111 10.06 -45.39 8.37
N HIS A 112 9.42 -45.59 7.21
CA HIS A 112 10.03 -45.32 5.90
C HIS A 112 9.82 -43.89 5.39
N LEU A 113 8.92 -43.13 6.02
CA LEU A 113 8.54 -41.78 5.62
C LEU A 113 8.53 -40.85 6.84
N ARG A 114 9.31 -41.16 7.87
CA ARG A 114 9.33 -40.40 9.11
C ARG A 114 9.92 -39.02 8.91
N GLY A 115 9.34 -38.04 9.60
CA GLY A 115 9.85 -36.68 9.66
C GLY A 115 8.83 -35.64 9.22
N CYS A 116 9.34 -34.42 9.08
CA CYS A 116 8.57 -33.24 8.72
C CYS A 116 8.61 -32.94 7.23
N TYR A 117 7.47 -32.58 6.67
CA TYR A 117 7.29 -32.30 5.25
C TYR A 117 6.56 -30.98 5.06
N ALA A 118 7.17 -30.07 4.32
CA ALA A 118 6.49 -28.88 3.83
C ALA A 118 5.72 -29.23 2.56
N MET A 119 4.43 -28.89 2.53
CA MET A 119 3.62 -29.01 1.33
C MET A 119 3.86 -27.78 0.46
N MET A 120 4.26 -27.98 -0.79
CA MET A 120 4.71 -26.89 -1.68
C MET A 120 3.66 -26.45 -2.69
N LEU A 121 2.59 -27.23 -2.85
CA LEU A 121 1.46 -26.84 -3.68
C LEU A 121 0.49 -26.01 -2.87
N PHE A 122 -0.24 -25.13 -3.53
CA PHE A 122 -1.26 -24.34 -2.87
C PHE A 122 -2.66 -24.90 -3.10
N GLY A 123 -3.50 -24.83 -2.09
CA GLY A 123 -4.90 -25.22 -2.14
C GLY A 123 -5.35 -25.72 -0.78
N PRO A 124 -6.66 -25.95 -0.60
CA PRO A 124 -7.14 -26.55 0.63
C PRO A 124 -6.51 -27.93 0.77
N TYR A 125 -5.86 -28.15 1.91
CA TYR A 125 -5.34 -29.45 2.27
C TYR A 125 -6.35 -30.16 3.14
N THR A 126 -6.55 -31.45 2.87
CA THR A 126 -7.32 -32.32 3.75
C THR A 126 -6.39 -33.35 4.38
N GLY A 127 -6.71 -33.73 5.60
CA GLY A 127 -6.07 -34.87 6.23
C GLY A 127 -6.74 -36.17 5.77
N ASN A 128 -5.96 -37.19 5.43
CA ASN A 128 -6.47 -38.47 4.95
C ASN A 128 -6.93 -39.45 6.04
N GLY A 129 -6.92 -39.04 7.30
CA GLY A 129 -7.29 -39.87 8.45
C GLY A 129 -6.22 -40.83 8.97
N ASP A 130 -5.00 -40.84 8.41
CA ASP A 130 -3.91 -41.72 8.88
C ASP A 130 -3.49 -41.42 10.32
N ALA A 131 -3.60 -42.41 11.21
CA ALA A 131 -3.32 -42.22 12.64
C ALA A 131 -1.85 -41.89 12.97
N ASN A 132 -0.91 -42.18 12.06
CA ASN A 132 0.52 -41.95 12.25
C ASN A 132 0.98 -40.63 11.60
N SER A 133 0.04 -39.82 11.14
CA SER A 133 0.31 -38.59 10.41
C SER A 133 -0.55 -37.44 10.91
N ARG A 134 -0.02 -36.23 10.81
CA ARG A 134 -0.75 -34.99 11.08
C ARG A 134 -0.57 -34.04 9.92
N CYS A 135 -1.63 -33.30 9.61
CA CYS A 135 -1.63 -32.29 8.57
C CYS A 135 -2.05 -30.95 9.16
N TRP A 136 -1.39 -29.87 8.75
CA TRP A 136 -1.78 -28.51 9.10
C TRP A 136 -1.95 -27.73 7.80
N ASP A 137 -3.12 -27.14 7.60
CA ASP A 137 -3.37 -26.21 6.50
C ASP A 137 -3.23 -24.77 7.02
N PHE A 138 -2.14 -24.11 6.64
CA PHE A 138 -1.88 -22.75 7.06
C PHE A 138 -2.68 -21.79 6.18
N LYS A 139 -3.79 -21.30 6.73
CA LYS A 139 -4.47 -20.13 6.16
C LYS A 139 -3.48 -18.97 6.15
N GLU A 140 -3.37 -18.31 4.99
CA GLU A 140 -2.35 -17.33 4.65
C GLU A 140 -2.04 -16.34 5.79
N SER A 141 -0.83 -16.42 6.35
CA SER A 141 -0.26 -15.36 7.17
C SER A 141 0.98 -14.82 6.45
N GLY A 142 0.76 -14.16 5.32
CA GLY A 142 1.78 -13.26 4.78
C GLY A 142 2.03 -12.14 5.80
N LYS A 143 3.28 -11.67 5.93
CA LYS A 143 3.57 -10.48 6.73
C LYS A 143 2.72 -9.32 6.20
N VAL A 144 1.66 -8.96 6.91
CA VAL A 144 0.80 -7.83 6.58
C VAL A 144 1.58 -6.56 6.89
N GLY A 145 1.68 -5.64 5.93
CA GLY A 145 2.29 -4.32 6.14
C GLY A 145 3.34 -3.90 5.11
N TYR A 146 3.90 -4.80 4.29
CA TYR A 146 4.78 -4.37 3.20
C TYR A 146 4.00 -4.16 1.90
N THR A 147 4.27 -3.07 1.19
CA THR A 147 3.87 -2.92 -0.21
C THR A 147 4.84 -3.72 -1.07
N HIS A 148 4.35 -4.30 -2.16
CA HIS A 148 5.19 -5.09 -3.07
C HIS A 148 5.23 -4.44 -4.45
N VAL A 149 6.33 -4.66 -5.16
CA VAL A 149 6.52 -4.17 -6.52
C VAL A 149 6.98 -5.30 -7.42
N MET A 150 6.53 -5.24 -8.67
CA MET A 150 7.00 -6.11 -9.74
C MET A 150 7.97 -5.33 -10.61
N TYR A 151 9.18 -5.84 -10.74
CA TYR A 151 10.22 -5.26 -11.60
C TYR A 151 10.08 -5.75 -13.04
N ASP A 152 10.72 -5.01 -13.95
CA ASP A 152 10.94 -5.46 -15.32
C ASP A 152 11.60 -6.85 -15.35
N LYS A 153 11.36 -7.55 -16.47
CA LYS A 153 11.93 -8.87 -16.71
C LYS A 153 13.46 -8.84 -16.74
N GLY A 154 14.07 -10.00 -16.51
CA GLY A 154 15.52 -10.15 -16.63
C GLY A 154 16.30 -9.65 -15.41
N LYS A 155 15.66 -9.56 -14.23
CA LYS A 155 16.33 -9.28 -12.96
C LYS A 155 16.61 -10.58 -12.20
N ALA A 156 17.82 -10.71 -11.66
CA ALA A 156 18.25 -11.93 -10.95
C ALA A 156 17.93 -11.89 -9.44
N ALA A 157 17.90 -10.69 -8.87
CA ALA A 157 17.73 -10.44 -7.44
C ALA A 157 17.00 -9.11 -7.22
N CYS A 158 16.47 -8.94 -6.02
CA CYS A 158 15.94 -7.66 -5.55
C CYS A 158 17.10 -6.74 -5.11
N PRO A 159 16.89 -5.42 -5.04
CA PRO A 159 17.78 -4.56 -4.28
C PRO A 159 17.92 -5.05 -2.84
N GLY A 160 19.11 -4.90 -2.26
CA GLY A 160 19.40 -5.41 -0.92
C GLY A 160 18.42 -4.92 0.14
N GLY A 161 17.91 -5.84 0.96
CA GLY A 161 16.94 -5.57 2.01
C GLY A 161 15.48 -5.50 1.53
N THR A 162 15.24 -5.69 0.24
CA THR A 162 13.89 -5.68 -0.36
C THR A 162 13.45 -7.06 -0.82
N GLU A 163 14.21 -8.09 -0.48
CA GLU A 163 13.87 -9.48 -0.78
C GLU A 163 12.57 -9.88 -0.08
N VAL A 164 11.69 -10.53 -0.85
CA VAL A 164 10.60 -11.32 -0.27
C VAL A 164 11.24 -12.52 0.43
N GLU A 165 10.95 -12.70 1.72
CA GLU A 165 11.67 -13.64 2.58
C GLU A 165 11.03 -15.04 2.62
N SER A 166 9.77 -15.16 2.21
CA SER A 166 9.05 -16.43 2.25
C SER A 166 8.14 -16.64 1.04
N MET A 167 7.87 -17.90 0.75
CA MET A 167 6.92 -18.28 -0.29
C MET A 167 5.49 -17.80 0.03
N ALA A 168 5.10 -17.80 1.31
CA ALA A 168 3.84 -17.24 1.77
C ALA A 168 3.73 -15.73 1.50
N GLU A 169 4.80 -14.99 1.78
CA GLU A 169 4.88 -13.56 1.45
C GLU A 169 4.83 -13.32 -0.06
N CYS A 170 5.52 -14.15 -0.86
CA CYS A 170 5.48 -14.06 -2.33
C CYS A 170 4.06 -14.18 -2.88
N ARG A 171 3.26 -15.09 -2.32
CA ARG A 171 1.86 -15.24 -2.69
C ARG A 171 1.02 -14.03 -2.29
N ALA A 172 1.17 -13.55 -1.04
CA ALA A 172 0.47 -12.35 -0.57
C ALA A 172 0.85 -11.12 -1.43
N ALA A 173 2.13 -11.03 -1.82
CA ALA A 173 2.65 -10.00 -2.72
C ALA A 173 1.95 -10.05 -4.08
N LEU A 174 1.90 -11.22 -4.73
CA LEU A 174 1.21 -11.39 -6.01
C LEU A 174 -0.28 -11.07 -5.92
N GLY A 175 -0.95 -11.49 -4.84
CA GLY A 175 -2.34 -11.10 -4.57
C GLY A 175 -2.51 -9.59 -4.45
N SER A 176 -1.63 -8.91 -3.71
CA SER A 176 -1.65 -7.45 -3.57
C SER A 176 -1.36 -6.69 -4.87
N LEU A 177 -0.67 -7.34 -5.81
CA LEU A 177 -0.35 -6.81 -7.14
C LEU A 177 -1.43 -7.14 -8.19
N GLY A 178 -2.54 -7.77 -7.78
CA GLY A 178 -3.60 -8.19 -8.70
C GLY A 178 -3.20 -9.32 -9.63
N VAL A 179 -2.11 -10.02 -9.34
CA VAL A 179 -1.58 -11.10 -10.19
C VAL A 179 -2.22 -12.41 -9.78
N THR A 180 -3.07 -12.95 -10.65
CA THR A 180 -3.63 -14.30 -10.51
C THR A 180 -2.68 -15.33 -11.13
N PHE A 181 -2.47 -16.45 -10.44
CA PHE A 181 -1.66 -17.56 -10.94
C PHE A 181 -2.35 -18.89 -10.68
N GLN A 182 -2.17 -19.85 -11.60
CA GLN A 182 -2.75 -21.20 -11.48
C GLN A 182 -1.71 -22.24 -11.06
N HIS A 183 -0.43 -21.94 -11.27
CA HIS A 183 0.67 -22.85 -11.02
C HIS A 183 1.72 -22.20 -10.12
N THR A 184 2.39 -23.04 -9.34
CA THR A 184 3.54 -22.67 -8.54
C THR A 184 4.69 -23.60 -8.87
N ARG A 185 5.84 -23.02 -9.18
CA ARG A 185 7.10 -23.72 -9.41
C ARG A 185 8.09 -23.34 -8.34
N VAL A 186 8.70 -24.36 -7.75
CA VAL A 186 9.62 -24.20 -6.62
C VAL A 186 10.96 -24.83 -6.95
N THR A 187 12.04 -24.10 -6.68
CA THR A 187 13.41 -24.53 -6.94
C THR A 187 14.19 -24.65 -5.63
N PHE A 188 14.82 -25.82 -5.44
CA PHE A 188 15.56 -26.19 -4.23
C PHE A 188 17.03 -26.56 -4.46
N ASN A 189 17.47 -26.65 -5.72
CA ASN A 189 18.84 -27.07 -6.03
C ASN A 189 19.53 -26.05 -6.95
N ALA A 190 20.86 -25.99 -6.83
CA ALA A 190 21.68 -25.04 -7.57
C ALA A 190 21.58 -25.22 -9.09
N HIS A 191 21.40 -26.46 -9.57
CA HIS A 191 21.32 -26.75 -11.01
C HIS A 191 20.08 -26.13 -11.66
N THR A 192 18.92 -26.20 -11.01
CA THR A 192 17.70 -25.57 -11.53
C THR A 192 17.69 -24.06 -11.28
N ALA A 193 18.32 -23.58 -10.22
CA ALA A 193 18.45 -22.14 -9.93
C ALA A 193 19.30 -21.37 -10.96
N MET A 194 20.08 -22.05 -11.80
CA MET A 194 20.76 -21.41 -12.94
C MET A 194 19.79 -20.84 -13.98
N TYR A 195 18.51 -21.21 -13.95
CA TYR A 195 17.50 -20.76 -14.90
C TYR A 195 16.45 -19.83 -14.29
N PHE A 196 16.49 -19.61 -12.97
CA PHE A 196 15.47 -18.85 -12.24
C PHE A 196 16.10 -17.78 -11.35
N PRO A 197 15.42 -16.64 -11.15
CA PRO A 197 15.84 -15.65 -10.18
C PRO A 197 15.77 -16.19 -8.74
N THR A 198 16.48 -15.55 -7.82
CA THR A 198 16.37 -15.84 -6.37
C THR A 198 14.98 -15.45 -5.84
N GLY A 199 14.47 -16.09 -4.78
CA GLY A 199 13.22 -15.68 -4.11
C GLY A 199 11.99 -15.67 -5.02
N CYS A 200 11.15 -14.63 -4.89
CA CYS A 200 9.86 -14.51 -5.58
C CYS A 200 9.98 -13.96 -7.01
N ALA A 201 9.39 -14.65 -7.99
CA ALA A 201 9.26 -14.17 -9.36
C ALA A 201 7.94 -14.63 -9.99
N VAL A 202 7.51 -13.98 -11.06
CA VAL A 202 6.28 -14.34 -11.76
C VAL A 202 6.44 -14.22 -13.27
N HIS A 203 5.72 -15.06 -13.99
CA HIS A 203 5.52 -14.91 -15.43
C HIS A 203 4.31 -13.99 -15.67
N ASP A 204 4.52 -12.87 -16.36
CA ASP A 204 3.53 -11.79 -16.53
C ASP A 204 2.57 -11.99 -17.73
N HIS A 205 2.37 -13.24 -18.17
CA HIS A 205 1.46 -13.60 -19.26
C HIS A 205 0.42 -14.64 -18.82
N GLY A 206 -0.87 -14.33 -19.03
CA GLY A 206 -2.00 -15.24 -18.78
C GLY A 206 -2.28 -15.51 -17.29
N PRO A 207 -3.05 -16.56 -16.94
CA PRO A 207 -3.05 -17.09 -15.57
C PRO A 207 -1.62 -17.54 -15.26
N GLY A 208 -0.88 -16.68 -14.56
CA GLY A 208 0.57 -16.77 -14.47
C GLY A 208 1.06 -18.02 -13.73
N THR A 209 2.38 -18.18 -13.71
CA THR A 209 3.06 -19.13 -12.81
C THR A 209 3.86 -18.34 -11.80
N MET A 210 3.60 -18.59 -10.51
CA MET A 210 4.44 -18.12 -9.41
C MET A 210 5.70 -18.98 -9.35
N TYR A 211 6.86 -18.33 -9.28
CA TYR A 211 8.16 -18.97 -9.08
C TYR A 211 8.71 -18.60 -7.71
N TRP A 212 9.18 -19.60 -6.98
CA TRP A 212 9.88 -19.41 -5.71
C TRP A 212 11.20 -20.19 -5.69
N SER A 213 12.31 -19.49 -5.45
CA SER A 213 13.64 -20.09 -5.32
C SER A 213 14.15 -19.94 -3.89
N PHE A 214 14.50 -21.06 -3.25
CA PHE A 214 15.16 -21.07 -1.94
C PHE A 214 16.67 -20.82 -2.02
N MET A 215 17.22 -20.67 -3.21
CA MET A 215 18.65 -20.49 -3.40
C MET A 215 19.07 -19.05 -3.12
N LYS A 216 20.24 -18.92 -2.48
CA LYS A 216 20.89 -17.61 -2.24
C LYS A 216 21.45 -16.99 -3.53
N THR A 217 21.58 -17.78 -4.59
CA THR A 217 22.06 -17.36 -5.91
C THR A 217 21.05 -17.77 -6.98
N GLY A 218 20.96 -16.97 -8.05
CA GLY A 218 20.01 -17.18 -9.13
C GLY A 218 20.40 -16.36 -10.35
N ARG A 219 19.76 -16.63 -11.49
CA ARG A 219 20.07 -15.98 -12.77
C ARG A 219 18.91 -15.11 -13.23
N ALA A 220 19.24 -14.01 -13.89
CA ALA A 220 18.28 -13.21 -14.63
C ALA A 220 17.56 -14.08 -15.67
N ASN A 221 16.24 -13.97 -15.73
CA ASN A 221 15.43 -14.67 -16.71
C ASN A 221 14.57 -13.65 -17.47
N ALA A 222 14.69 -13.64 -18.80
CA ALA A 222 14.02 -12.67 -19.67
C ALA A 222 12.48 -12.81 -19.71
N HIS A 223 11.93 -13.89 -19.15
CA HIS A 223 10.50 -14.17 -19.09
C HIS A 223 9.90 -13.97 -17.69
N LEU A 224 10.73 -13.70 -16.68
CA LEU A 224 10.29 -13.59 -15.30
C LEU A 224 10.52 -12.20 -14.75
N SER A 225 9.45 -11.67 -14.16
CA SER A 225 9.45 -10.42 -13.42
C SER A 225 9.73 -10.70 -11.95
N LYS A 226 10.69 -9.98 -11.38
CA LYS A 226 11.05 -10.10 -9.96
C LYS A 226 10.00 -9.41 -9.11
N VAL A 227 9.55 -10.09 -8.05
CA VAL A 227 8.71 -9.47 -7.02
C VAL A 227 9.58 -9.20 -5.80
N CYS A 228 9.54 -7.97 -5.34
CA CYS A 228 10.30 -7.49 -4.20
C CYS A 228 9.39 -6.67 -3.29
N ARG A 229 9.80 -6.49 -2.03
CA ARG A 229 9.24 -5.46 -1.17
C ARG A 229 9.49 -4.09 -1.79
N SER A 230 8.54 -3.19 -1.64
CA SER A 230 8.69 -1.81 -2.03
C SER A 230 9.74 -1.14 -1.15
N PHE A 231 10.52 -0.26 -1.77
CA PHE A 231 11.51 0.55 -1.10
C PHE A 231 11.38 1.98 -1.58
N LEU A 232 11.80 2.90 -0.73
CA LEU A 232 12.01 4.28 -1.13
C LEU A 232 13.48 4.61 -0.97
N THR A 233 13.95 5.56 -1.78
CA THR A 233 15.28 6.14 -1.63
C THR A 233 15.13 7.52 -1.03
N VAL A 234 15.92 7.81 -0.01
CA VAL A 234 16.06 9.13 0.61
C VAL A 234 17.40 9.73 0.16
N ASP A 235 17.40 10.98 -0.28
CA ASP A 235 18.65 11.70 -0.61
C ASP A 235 19.29 12.37 0.63
N ALA A 236 20.37 13.13 0.42
CA ALA A 236 21.09 13.81 1.50
C ALA A 236 20.26 14.91 2.17
N GLU A 237 19.27 15.45 1.46
CA GLU A 237 18.36 16.48 1.92
C GLU A 237 17.09 15.90 2.59
N GLY A 238 16.96 14.58 2.64
CA GLY A 238 15.81 13.90 3.22
C GLY A 238 14.58 13.84 2.30
N GLN A 239 14.75 14.11 1.01
CA GLN A 239 13.68 14.00 0.02
C GLN A 239 13.53 12.55 -0.45
N ILE A 240 12.31 12.18 -0.81
CA ILE A 240 12.04 10.88 -1.41
C ILE A 240 12.34 10.96 -2.90
N VAL A 241 13.17 10.06 -3.41
CA VAL A 241 13.58 9.97 -4.81
C VAL A 241 12.86 8.78 -5.48
N PRO A 242 11.83 9.03 -6.30
CA PRO A 242 11.14 7.98 -7.03
C PRO A 242 11.95 7.56 -8.27
N GLY A 243 12.64 6.41 -8.18
CA GLY A 243 13.28 5.76 -9.31
C GLY A 243 14.35 6.61 -10.05
N ALA A 244 14.65 6.22 -11.29
CA ALA A 244 15.80 6.73 -12.05
C ALA A 244 15.63 8.13 -12.69
N ARG A 245 14.48 8.79 -12.53
CA ARG A 245 14.18 10.08 -13.19
C ARG A 245 13.77 11.17 -12.19
N ASN A 246 14.76 11.61 -11.40
CA ASN A 246 15.01 12.95 -10.84
C ASN A 246 13.90 13.85 -10.27
N ASN A 247 12.67 13.39 -10.05
CA ASN A 247 11.66 14.20 -9.36
C ASN A 247 11.63 13.87 -7.87
N ALA A 248 12.72 14.19 -7.19
CA ALA A 248 12.77 14.14 -5.74
C ALA A 248 11.69 15.07 -5.15
N PHE A 249 10.98 14.60 -4.13
CA PHE A 249 9.94 15.39 -3.48
C PHE A 249 10.13 15.41 -1.97
N SER A 250 9.89 16.57 -1.38
CA SER A 250 9.99 16.78 0.05
C SER A 250 8.77 16.21 0.77
N VAL A 251 9.01 15.57 1.90
CA VAL A 251 7.96 15.09 2.81
C VAL A 251 8.23 15.58 4.23
N GLN A 252 7.20 15.52 5.08
CA GLN A 252 7.38 15.76 6.51
C GLN A 252 7.69 14.43 7.21
N TRP A 253 8.92 14.31 7.71
CA TRP A 253 9.34 13.17 8.51
C TRP A 253 9.00 13.37 9.99
N HIS A 254 8.44 12.33 10.59
CA HIS A 254 8.26 12.17 12.03
C HIS A 254 9.34 11.24 12.58
N GLY A 255 9.85 11.54 13.77
CA GLY A 255 10.99 10.82 14.36
C GLY A 255 12.36 11.30 13.87
N GLY A 256 12.41 12.43 13.15
CA GLY A 256 13.64 13.04 12.63
C GLY A 256 13.92 12.71 11.16
N LEU A 257 14.95 13.34 10.60
CA LEU A 257 15.35 13.15 9.20
C LEU A 257 16.01 11.78 9.01
N PRO A 258 15.59 10.94 8.05
CA PRO A 258 16.31 9.73 7.69
C PRO A 258 17.66 10.06 7.05
N ALA A 259 18.63 9.16 7.20
CA ALA A 259 19.89 9.29 6.47
C ALA A 259 19.65 8.98 4.98
N ALA A 260 20.53 9.48 4.11
CA ALA A 260 20.48 9.13 2.70
C ALA A 260 20.65 7.61 2.51
N GLY A 261 19.82 7.00 1.67
CA GLY A 261 19.87 5.57 1.42
C GLY A 261 18.55 4.98 0.94
N SER A 262 18.56 3.68 0.65
CA SER A 262 17.38 2.91 0.29
C SER A 262 16.83 2.18 1.50
N TYR A 263 15.52 2.28 1.72
CA TYR A 263 14.83 1.70 2.86
C TYR A 263 13.69 0.82 2.39
N ALA A 264 13.60 -0.41 2.88
CA ALA A 264 12.38 -1.19 2.77
C ALA A 264 11.24 -0.46 3.48
N THR A 265 10.08 -0.40 2.83
CA THR A 265 8.95 0.42 3.31
C THR A 265 7.80 -0.46 3.78
N SER A 266 7.23 -0.11 4.92
CA SER A 266 5.95 -0.67 5.38
C SER A 266 4.89 0.41 5.43
N VAL A 267 3.64 0.05 5.14
CA VAL A 267 2.49 0.93 5.23
C VAL A 267 1.68 0.58 6.46
N GLN A 268 1.54 1.55 7.36
CA GLN A 268 0.71 1.43 8.56
C GLN A 268 -0.53 2.30 8.42
N THR A 269 -1.62 1.86 9.06
CA THR A 269 -2.90 2.58 9.09
C THR A 269 -3.20 2.99 10.52
N ALA A 270 -3.49 4.26 10.73
CA ALA A 270 -4.05 4.76 11.99
C ALA A 270 -5.42 5.38 11.74
N GLN A 271 -6.24 5.50 12.78
CA GLN A 271 -7.51 6.21 12.69
C GLN A 271 -7.31 7.73 12.88
N VAL A 272 -8.15 8.53 12.23
CA VAL A 272 -8.08 10.00 12.38
C VAL A 272 -8.82 10.46 13.63
N PHE A 273 -10.03 9.94 13.83
CA PHE A 273 -10.91 10.27 14.95
C PHE A 273 -11.26 9.02 15.75
N ALA A 274 -11.33 9.17 17.07
CA ALA A 274 -11.82 8.13 17.98
C ALA A 274 -13.35 8.18 18.19
N ALA A 275 -14.00 9.25 17.71
CA ALA A 275 -15.43 9.47 17.78
C ALA A 275 -15.91 10.19 16.51
N VAL A 276 -17.23 10.31 16.31
CA VAL A 276 -17.78 11.08 15.19
C VAL A 276 -17.41 12.56 15.39
N PRO A 277 -16.77 13.24 14.42
CA PRO A 277 -16.47 14.67 14.52
C PRO A 277 -17.73 15.50 14.72
N ALA A 278 -17.63 16.55 15.53
CA ALA A 278 -18.82 17.37 15.85
C ALA A 278 -19.24 18.29 14.70
N THR A 279 -18.29 18.71 13.85
CA THR A 279 -18.53 19.71 12.79
C THR A 279 -17.98 19.25 11.44
N LYS A 280 -18.59 19.74 10.35
CA LYS A 280 -18.06 19.51 8.99
C LYS A 280 -16.66 20.10 8.81
N ALA A 281 -16.38 21.23 9.46
CA ALA A 281 -15.09 21.91 9.39
C ALA A 281 -13.97 21.04 9.97
N GLU A 282 -14.18 20.46 11.15
CA GLU A 282 -13.23 19.55 11.78
C GLU A 282 -13.00 18.29 10.93
N ALA A 283 -14.08 17.70 10.43
CA ALA A 283 -14.01 16.54 9.55
C ALA A 283 -13.19 16.85 8.28
N ARG A 284 -13.50 17.94 7.57
CA ARG A 284 -12.77 18.36 6.35
C ARG A 284 -11.32 18.73 6.59
N ALA A 285 -10.98 19.21 7.79
CA ALA A 285 -9.62 19.60 8.12
C ALA A 285 -8.67 18.40 8.32
N ARG A 286 -9.20 17.18 8.52
CA ARG A 286 -8.38 16.01 8.89
C ARG A 286 -8.71 14.74 8.11
N LEU A 287 -9.92 14.63 7.54
CA LEU A 287 -10.30 13.53 6.68
C LEU A 287 -9.89 13.82 5.26
N PHE A 288 -8.89 13.07 4.80
CA PHE A 288 -8.28 13.26 3.50
C PHE A 288 -8.38 12.03 2.60
N ILE A 289 -8.95 10.94 3.12
CA ILE A 289 -9.15 9.69 2.40
C ILE A 289 -10.58 9.62 1.95
N GLY A 290 -10.83 9.64 0.65
CA GLY A 290 -12.16 9.39 0.08
C GLY A 290 -12.59 7.94 0.34
N ALA A 291 -13.90 7.71 0.39
CA ALA A 291 -14.47 6.38 0.48
C ALA A 291 -15.64 6.24 -0.49
N HIS A 292 -15.92 5.02 -0.92
CA HIS A 292 -17.19 4.74 -1.58
C HIS A 292 -18.34 4.88 -0.57
N ARG A 293 -19.51 5.25 -1.08
CA ARG A 293 -20.75 5.21 -0.31
C ARG A 293 -20.93 3.81 0.27
N PRO A 294 -21.04 3.66 1.61
CA PRO A 294 -21.26 2.36 2.21
C PRO A 294 -22.61 1.77 1.75
N ALA A 295 -22.63 0.48 1.45
CA ALA A 295 -23.85 -0.24 1.12
C ALA A 295 -24.75 -0.44 2.36
N THR A 296 -24.16 -0.40 3.55
CA THR A 296 -24.88 -0.47 4.82
C THR A 296 -25.59 0.83 5.14
N GLY A 297 -26.71 0.71 5.88
CA GLY A 297 -27.41 1.88 6.42
C GLY A 297 -26.50 2.73 7.31
N CYS A 298 -26.80 4.02 7.35
CA CYS A 298 -26.11 4.96 8.22
C CYS A 298 -26.28 4.55 9.70
N THR A 299 -25.18 4.56 10.47
CA THR A 299 -25.15 4.13 11.87
C THR A 299 -25.35 5.30 12.82
N VAL A 300 -24.64 6.41 12.57
CA VAL A 300 -24.82 7.67 13.29
C VAL A 300 -25.26 8.71 12.27
N CYS A 301 -26.53 9.09 12.32
CA CYS A 301 -27.15 9.91 11.27
C CYS A 301 -27.60 11.28 11.74
N GLN A 302 -27.40 11.58 13.02
CA GLN A 302 -27.69 12.87 13.62
C GLN A 302 -26.45 13.77 13.57
N GLY A 303 -26.67 15.06 13.37
CA GLY A 303 -25.61 16.06 13.33
C GLY A 303 -25.09 16.34 11.91
N GLU A 304 -24.02 17.12 11.87
CA GLU A 304 -23.41 17.62 10.64
C GLU A 304 -22.59 16.58 9.88
N VAL A 305 -22.08 15.58 10.59
CA VAL A 305 -21.23 14.50 10.08
C VAL A 305 -21.93 13.19 10.39
N LYS A 306 -22.23 12.40 9.36
CA LYS A 306 -22.81 11.06 9.54
C LYS A 306 -21.70 10.02 9.58
N ALA A 307 -21.93 8.90 10.25
CA ALA A 307 -20.97 7.81 10.34
C ALA A 307 -21.58 6.45 9.99
N TYR A 308 -20.76 5.63 9.35
CA TYR A 308 -21.06 4.27 8.92
C TYR A 308 -19.98 3.35 9.49
N LEU A 309 -20.32 2.57 10.51
CA LEU A 309 -19.33 1.80 11.29
C LEU A 309 -18.96 0.44 10.67
N GLY A 310 -19.60 0.05 9.56
CA GLY A 310 -19.39 -1.25 8.94
C GLY A 310 -19.90 -2.39 9.83
N GLN A 311 -19.06 -3.41 10.06
CA GLN A 311 -19.36 -4.55 10.95
C GLN A 311 -19.05 -4.28 12.43
N GLY A 312 -18.46 -3.12 12.75
CA GLY A 312 -18.09 -2.75 14.13
C GLY A 312 -19.20 -1.99 14.86
N THR A 313 -19.11 -1.94 16.18
CA THR A 313 -19.99 -1.14 17.06
C THR A 313 -19.36 0.17 17.51
N ALA A 314 -18.08 0.41 17.19
CA ALA A 314 -17.32 1.59 17.58
C ALA A 314 -16.70 2.29 16.37
N VAL A 315 -16.40 3.58 16.54
CA VAL A 315 -15.64 4.36 15.54
C VAL A 315 -14.22 3.80 15.49
N GLY A 316 -13.80 3.39 14.29
CA GLY A 316 -12.51 2.78 14.02
C GLY A 316 -11.94 3.21 12.66
N PRO A 317 -10.77 2.69 12.25
CA PRO A 317 -10.11 3.07 11.00
C PRO A 317 -10.90 2.70 9.73
N ASP A 318 -11.85 1.76 9.83
CA ASP A 318 -12.74 1.38 8.73
C ASP A 318 -14.08 2.13 8.74
N THR A 319 -14.31 2.99 9.72
CA THR A 319 -15.49 3.87 9.73
C THR A 319 -15.44 4.82 8.54
N VAL A 320 -16.58 4.96 7.87
CA VAL A 320 -16.77 5.97 6.82
C VAL A 320 -17.60 7.12 7.38
N PHE A 321 -17.13 8.35 7.20
CA PHE A 321 -17.86 9.56 7.54
C PHE A 321 -18.46 10.20 6.28
N GLU A 322 -19.69 10.69 6.37
CA GLU A 322 -20.32 11.49 5.32
C GLU A 322 -20.38 12.96 5.74
N VAL A 323 -19.93 13.84 4.85
CA VAL A 323 -20.00 15.30 5.00
C VAL A 323 -20.53 15.88 3.69
N ASP A 324 -21.73 16.49 3.72
CA ASP A 324 -22.38 17.07 2.54
C ASP A 324 -22.47 16.12 1.33
N GLY A 325 -22.83 14.85 1.59
CA GLY A 325 -22.95 13.83 0.55
C GLY A 325 -21.63 13.27 0.03
N LYS A 326 -20.47 13.76 0.50
CA LYS A 326 -19.14 13.19 0.25
C LYS A 326 -18.77 12.20 1.35
N TYR A 327 -18.09 11.11 1.00
CA TYR A 327 -17.74 10.03 1.92
C TYR A 327 -16.23 9.94 2.12
N TYR A 328 -15.80 9.78 3.37
CA TYR A 328 -14.40 9.79 3.77
C TYR A 328 -14.07 8.64 4.70
N LYS A 329 -12.95 7.96 4.50
CA LYS A 329 -12.46 6.93 5.42
C LYS A 329 -11.82 7.57 6.65
N ASN A 330 -12.13 7.07 7.84
CA ASN A 330 -11.54 7.48 9.12
C ASN A 330 -10.09 6.96 9.28
N ALA A 331 -9.25 7.13 8.28
CA ALA A 331 -7.91 6.57 8.28
C ALA A 331 -6.86 7.59 7.87
N VAL A 332 -5.64 7.40 8.36
CA VAL A 332 -4.41 8.02 7.87
C VAL A 332 -3.41 6.89 7.63
N LYS A 333 -2.66 6.99 6.52
CA LYS A 333 -1.67 5.99 6.13
C LYS A 333 -0.28 6.58 6.29
N PHE A 334 0.63 5.80 6.87
CA PHE A 334 2.03 6.18 7.06
C PHE A 334 2.94 5.20 6.31
N VAL A 335 3.99 5.72 5.68
CA VAL A 335 5.14 4.93 5.25
C VAL A 335 6.14 4.95 6.39
N VAL A 336 6.45 3.77 6.92
CA VAL A 336 7.33 3.58 8.08
C VAL A 336 8.61 2.88 7.63
N LEU A 337 9.73 3.49 7.98
CA LEU A 337 11.09 2.97 7.75
C LEU A 337 11.49 1.98 8.86
N PRO A 338 12.50 1.13 8.63
CA PRO A 338 12.96 0.16 9.64
C PRO A 338 13.47 0.78 10.93
N ASP A 339 13.92 2.04 10.90
CA ASP A 339 14.39 2.79 12.08
C ASP A 339 13.24 3.51 12.82
N GLY A 340 11.98 3.27 12.44
CA GLY A 340 10.78 3.83 13.07
C GLY A 340 10.42 5.24 12.60
N LYS A 341 11.29 5.90 11.81
CA LYS A 341 10.94 7.16 11.16
C LYS A 341 9.83 6.92 10.16
N HIS A 342 8.94 7.88 10.03
CA HIS A 342 7.79 7.72 9.14
C HIS A 342 7.36 9.05 8.54
N THR A 343 6.69 8.95 7.42
CA THR A 343 6.02 10.07 6.77
C THR A 343 4.61 9.65 6.43
N ARG A 344 3.70 10.61 6.31
CA ARG A 344 2.39 10.33 5.73
C ARG A 344 2.58 9.76 4.33
N ASN A 345 1.89 8.66 4.03
CA ASN A 345 1.95 8.04 2.71
C ASN A 345 1.42 9.05 1.67
N PRO A 346 2.27 9.51 0.73
CA PRO A 346 1.79 10.39 -0.31
C PRO A 346 0.77 9.63 -1.17
N PRO A 347 -0.22 10.35 -1.69
CA PRO A 347 -1.17 9.74 -2.59
C PRO A 347 -0.57 9.26 -3.89
N VAL A 348 -1.14 8.17 -4.42
CA VAL A 348 -0.84 7.68 -5.76
C VAL A 348 -2.14 7.65 -6.56
N PHE A 349 -2.29 8.62 -7.45
CA PHE A 349 -3.51 8.87 -8.22
C PHE A 349 -3.75 7.84 -9.33
N LEU A 350 -2.66 7.30 -9.89
CA LEU A 350 -2.70 6.22 -10.87
C LEU A 350 -1.42 5.39 -10.70
N ARG A 351 -1.54 4.09 -10.40
CA ARG A 351 -0.36 3.20 -10.28
C ARG A 351 0.05 2.67 -11.64
N SER A 352 -0.93 2.31 -12.46
CA SER A 352 -0.73 1.81 -13.81
C SER A 352 -1.91 2.21 -14.70
N THR A 353 -1.62 2.54 -15.95
CA THR A 353 -2.66 2.70 -16.99
C THR A 353 -3.40 1.39 -17.29
N LYS A 354 -2.91 0.27 -16.77
CA LYS A 354 -3.50 -1.06 -16.90
C LYS A 354 -4.42 -1.43 -15.73
N ASP A 355 -4.53 -0.57 -14.71
CA ASP A 355 -5.40 -0.83 -13.58
C ASP A 355 -6.87 -0.86 -14.04
N PRO A 356 -7.71 -1.79 -13.54
CA PRO A 356 -9.13 -1.81 -13.87
C PRO A 356 -9.80 -0.46 -13.52
N GLY A 357 -10.40 0.19 -14.53
CA GLY A 357 -11.05 1.49 -14.35
C GLY A 357 -10.09 2.68 -14.33
N ALA A 358 -8.83 2.51 -14.77
CA ALA A 358 -7.81 3.57 -14.85
C ALA A 358 -8.32 4.85 -15.55
N GLU A 359 -9.06 4.75 -16.66
CA GLU A 359 -9.58 5.92 -17.38
C GLU A 359 -10.56 6.75 -16.55
N ARG A 360 -11.50 6.08 -15.89
CA ARG A 360 -12.45 6.75 -14.99
C ARG A 360 -11.72 7.39 -13.81
N ALA A 361 -10.78 6.65 -13.20
CA ALA A 361 -9.97 7.18 -12.12
C ALA A 361 -9.20 8.44 -12.58
N MET A 362 -8.57 8.41 -13.76
CA MET A 362 -7.89 9.59 -14.30
C MET A 362 -8.83 10.80 -14.45
N ALA A 363 -10.04 10.60 -14.99
CA ALA A 363 -11.00 11.69 -15.17
C ALA A 363 -11.47 12.28 -13.82
N GLU A 364 -11.81 11.42 -12.86
CA GLU A 364 -12.20 11.83 -11.51
C GLU A 364 -11.06 12.57 -10.78
N GLU A 365 -9.81 12.13 -10.97
CA GLU A 365 -8.64 12.77 -10.37
C GLU A 365 -8.32 14.14 -11.00
N ILE A 366 -8.45 14.27 -12.32
CA ILE A 366 -8.29 15.56 -13.00
C ILE A 366 -9.37 16.53 -12.48
N ASP A 367 -10.61 16.10 -12.40
CA ASP A 367 -11.71 16.94 -11.90
C ASP A 367 -11.47 17.35 -10.44
N ALA A 368 -11.11 16.41 -9.56
CA ALA A 368 -10.79 16.69 -8.17
C ALA A 368 -9.59 17.66 -8.03
N THR A 369 -8.56 17.51 -8.87
CA THR A 369 -7.40 18.42 -8.90
C THR A 369 -7.80 19.82 -9.35
N LEU A 370 -8.62 19.94 -10.39
CA LEU A 370 -9.11 21.22 -10.88
C LEU A 370 -10.01 21.91 -9.84
N GLN A 371 -10.95 21.18 -9.26
CA GLN A 371 -11.78 21.68 -8.16
C GLN A 371 -10.91 22.19 -7.01
N HIS A 372 -9.89 21.42 -6.64
CA HIS A 372 -8.97 21.84 -5.61
C HIS A 372 -8.23 23.12 -5.95
N LEU A 373 -7.56 23.17 -7.11
CA LEU A 373 -6.84 24.36 -7.55
C LEU A 373 -7.76 25.57 -7.62
N PHE A 374 -9.02 25.39 -8.00
CA PHE A 374 -9.99 26.46 -8.07
C PHE A 374 -10.42 26.97 -6.68
N HIS A 375 -10.65 26.06 -5.73
CA HIS A 375 -11.12 26.38 -4.37
C HIS A 375 -10.01 26.63 -3.36
N HIS A 376 -8.76 26.61 -3.80
CA HIS A 376 -7.61 26.80 -2.94
C HIS A 376 -7.51 28.25 -2.44
N SER A 377 -7.21 28.44 -1.15
CA SER A 377 -7.10 29.77 -0.49
C SER A 377 -6.11 30.75 -1.12
N ASN A 378 -4.97 30.27 -1.63
CA ASN A 378 -4.02 31.08 -2.41
C ASN A 378 -4.43 31.39 -3.87
N THR A 379 -5.44 30.72 -4.43
CA THR A 379 -5.86 30.95 -5.82
C THR A 379 -6.30 32.39 -6.09
N PRO A 380 -7.15 33.01 -5.24
CA PRO A 380 -7.47 34.42 -5.34
C PRO A 380 -6.22 35.31 -5.40
N VAL A 381 -5.27 35.11 -4.49
CA VAL A 381 -4.04 35.91 -4.39
C VAL A 381 -3.16 35.74 -5.63
N PHE A 382 -2.98 34.50 -6.10
CA PHE A 382 -2.15 34.19 -7.26
C PHE A 382 -2.74 34.81 -8.54
N ILE A 383 -4.03 34.58 -8.80
CA ILE A 383 -4.72 35.10 -9.98
C ILE A 383 -4.75 36.64 -9.96
N CYS A 384 -5.12 37.24 -8.82
CA CYS A 384 -5.15 38.69 -8.69
C CYS A 384 -3.81 39.35 -8.92
N LYS A 385 -2.72 38.77 -8.40
CA LYS A 385 -1.38 39.30 -8.64
C LYS A 385 -1.05 39.32 -10.13
N GLN A 386 -1.36 38.25 -10.87
CA GLN A 386 -1.13 38.18 -12.32
C GLN A 386 -2.00 39.18 -13.10
N LEU A 387 -3.29 39.29 -12.75
CA LEU A 387 -4.21 40.24 -13.39
C LEU A 387 -3.75 41.69 -13.18
N ILE A 388 -3.40 42.06 -11.95
CA ILE A 388 -2.92 43.42 -11.65
C ILE A 388 -1.60 43.70 -12.39
N GLN A 389 -0.68 42.73 -12.42
CA GLN A 389 0.58 42.87 -13.16
C GLN A 389 0.38 43.05 -14.67
N ARG A 390 -0.69 42.47 -15.24
CA ARG A 390 -0.99 42.58 -16.66
C ARG A 390 -1.72 43.87 -17.03
N PHE A 391 -2.64 44.34 -16.18
CA PHE A 391 -3.57 45.42 -16.52
C PHE A 391 -3.38 46.72 -15.74
N GLY A 392 -2.55 46.74 -14.69
CA GLY A 392 -2.43 47.90 -13.81
C GLY A 392 -1.00 48.26 -13.44
N SER A 393 -0.35 47.45 -12.61
CA SER A 393 0.96 47.77 -12.02
C SER A 393 1.86 46.54 -11.97
N SER A 394 3.08 46.67 -12.47
CA SER A 394 4.09 45.61 -12.46
C SER A 394 4.54 45.22 -11.04
N ASN A 395 4.40 46.12 -10.06
CA ASN A 395 4.71 45.90 -8.66
C ASN A 395 3.51 46.27 -7.76
N PRO A 396 2.49 45.40 -7.68
CA PRO A 396 1.29 45.69 -6.89
C PRO A 396 1.60 45.69 -5.39
N SER A 397 1.00 46.63 -4.66
CA SER A 397 1.08 46.65 -3.20
C SER A 397 0.27 45.50 -2.58
N GLY A 398 0.66 45.06 -1.38
CA GLY A 398 -0.04 43.97 -0.68
C GLY A 398 -1.53 44.24 -0.49
N ARG A 399 -1.89 45.47 -0.10
CA ARG A 399 -3.28 45.91 0.06
C ARG A 399 -4.10 45.83 -1.24
N TYR A 400 -3.48 46.10 -2.39
CA TYR A 400 -4.19 46.00 -3.67
C TYR A 400 -4.44 44.54 -4.06
N VAL A 401 -3.45 43.66 -3.82
CA VAL A 401 -3.62 42.22 -4.04
C VAL A 401 -4.69 41.65 -3.11
N GLU A 402 -4.71 42.05 -1.83
CA GLU A 402 -5.71 41.65 -0.85
C GLU A 402 -7.13 42.07 -1.25
N ALA A 403 -7.34 43.35 -1.60
CA ALA A 403 -8.64 43.83 -2.05
C ALA A 403 -9.17 43.09 -3.29
N CYS A 404 -8.28 42.76 -4.24
CA CYS A 404 -8.65 41.94 -5.39
C CYS A 404 -8.96 40.50 -4.97
N ALA A 405 -8.16 39.90 -4.09
CA ALA A 405 -8.36 38.52 -3.63
C ALA A 405 -9.69 38.36 -2.90
N ASP A 406 -10.07 39.34 -2.06
CA ASP A 406 -11.37 39.37 -1.38
C ASP A 406 -12.51 39.50 -2.39
N ALA A 407 -12.37 40.38 -3.38
CA ALA A 407 -13.37 40.53 -4.45
C ALA A 407 -13.52 39.25 -5.28
N PHE A 408 -12.41 38.56 -5.58
CA PHE A 408 -12.40 37.29 -6.29
C PHE A 408 -13.09 36.18 -5.47
N GLY A 409 -12.77 36.06 -4.18
CA GLY A 409 -13.30 35.00 -3.31
C GLY A 409 -14.78 35.20 -2.96
N THR A 410 -15.21 36.45 -2.79
CA THR A 410 -16.61 36.78 -2.45
C THR A 410 -17.50 36.94 -3.69
N GLY A 411 -16.90 37.18 -4.86
CA GLY A 411 -17.62 37.58 -6.07
C GLY A 411 -18.25 38.96 -5.94
N ALA A 412 -17.79 39.82 -5.02
CA ALA A 412 -18.38 41.13 -4.79
C ALA A 412 -17.31 42.22 -4.67
N TYR A 413 -17.59 43.39 -5.25
CA TYR A 413 -16.73 44.55 -5.14
C TYR A 413 -17.56 45.83 -5.07
N ASN A 414 -17.23 46.72 -4.13
CA ASN A 414 -17.88 48.02 -3.94
C ASN A 414 -19.43 47.94 -3.87
N GLY A 415 -19.96 46.94 -3.16
CA GLY A 415 -21.40 46.74 -3.02
C GLY A 415 -22.11 46.12 -4.23
N ALA A 416 -21.40 45.86 -5.33
CA ALA A 416 -21.91 45.13 -6.48
C ALA A 416 -21.47 43.66 -6.41
N ALA A 417 -22.43 42.75 -6.56
CA ALA A 417 -22.15 41.31 -6.70
C ALA A 417 -22.05 40.95 -8.17
N TYR A 418 -20.96 40.25 -8.53
CA TYR A 418 -20.67 39.77 -9.88
C TYR A 418 -20.76 38.26 -9.87
N SER A 419 -21.96 37.72 -10.15
CA SER A 419 -22.11 36.30 -10.43
C SER A 419 -21.69 36.07 -11.88
N GLY A 420 -20.67 35.25 -12.12
CA GLY A 420 -20.21 34.86 -13.45
C GLY A 420 -21.23 33.99 -14.20
N ARG A 421 -22.35 34.58 -14.59
CA ARG A 421 -23.31 34.03 -15.56
C ARG A 421 -23.10 34.66 -16.92
#